data_AF-A0A067GQE1-F1
#
_entry.id   AF-A0A067GQE1-F1
#
_cell.length_a   1.000
_cell.length_b   1.000
_cell.length_c   1.000
_cell.angle_alpha   90.00
_cell.angle_beta   90.00
_cell.angle_gamma   90.00
#
_symmetry.space_group_name_H-M   'P 1'
#
loop_
_entity.id
_entity.type
_entity.pdbx_description
1 polymer ?
#
loop_
_entity_poly.entity_id
_entity_poly.type
_entity_poly.pdbx_seq_one_letter_code
_entity_poly.pdbx_strand_id
1 'polypeptide(L)'
;MSNRLGPMDPRELFPLASGLRGSVIDVHYYNLFSDIFNSMTVQQNIDFVYTNRSAQLNQITTSNGPLTFVGEWVAEWQVSGASKEDLRRFAKAQLEVYGRATFGWAYWTLKNVNNHWSLEWMIKNGYIKL
;
A
#
# COMPACT_ATOMS: atom_id res chain seq x y z
N MET A 1 -16.09 8.14 -5.87
CA MET A 1 -15.75 9.45 -5.29
C MET A 1 -14.31 9.35 -4.82
N SER A 2 -13.51 10.39 -5.00
CA SER A 2 -12.12 10.41 -4.55
C SER A 2 -11.89 11.65 -3.69
N ASN A 3 -10.82 11.60 -2.92
CA ASN A 3 -10.33 12.78 -2.25
C ASN A 3 -9.91 13.85 -3.26
N ARG A 4 -9.96 15.12 -2.85
CA ARG A 4 -9.43 16.22 -3.68
C ARG A 4 -7.91 16.15 -3.79
N LEU A 5 -7.38 16.66 -4.91
CA LEU A 5 -5.92 16.84 -5.07
C LEU A 5 -5.41 17.93 -4.11
N GLY A 6 -4.19 17.75 -3.61
CA GLY A 6 -3.53 18.70 -2.69
C GLY A 6 -3.81 18.42 -1.20
N PRO A 7 -3.64 19.41 -0.31
CA PRO A 7 -3.84 19.23 1.12
C PRO A 7 -5.27 18.80 1.41
N MET A 8 -5.46 17.67 2.08
CA MET A 8 -6.79 17.07 2.28
C MET A 8 -6.82 16.26 3.59
N ASP A 9 -7.98 16.14 4.23
CA ASP A 9 -8.15 15.30 5.43
C ASP A 9 -8.40 13.84 4.99
N PRO A 10 -7.53 12.86 5.31
CA PRO A 10 -7.72 11.47 4.92
C PRO A 10 -9.09 10.86 5.24
N ARG A 11 -9.86 11.47 6.16
CA ARG A 11 -11.23 11.06 6.54
C ARG A 11 -12.35 11.92 5.94
N GLU A 12 -12.09 12.79 4.96
CA GLU A 12 -13.11 13.70 4.42
C GLU A 12 -14.35 12.99 3.87
N LEU A 13 -14.18 11.75 3.40
CA LEU A 13 -15.27 10.91 2.89
C LEU A 13 -16.01 10.09 3.95
N PHE A 14 -15.54 10.09 5.21
CA PHE A 14 -16.12 9.26 6.28
C PHE A 14 -17.60 9.60 6.55
N PRO A 15 -18.00 10.87 6.70
CA PRO A 15 -19.41 11.19 6.96
C PRO A 15 -20.34 10.64 5.88
N LEU A 16 -19.91 10.66 4.61
CA LEU A 16 -20.66 10.09 3.51
C LEU A 16 -20.68 8.56 3.55
N ALA A 17 -19.51 7.94 3.64
CA ALA A 17 -19.38 6.49 3.61
C ALA A 17 -20.09 5.82 4.80
N SER A 18 -20.05 6.43 5.98
CA SER A 18 -20.76 5.93 7.18
C SER A 18 -22.29 6.02 7.06
N GLY A 19 -22.82 6.90 6.20
CA GLY A 19 -24.25 7.02 5.93
C GLY A 19 -24.79 6.02 4.91
N LEU A 20 -23.91 5.26 4.24
CA LEU A 20 -24.26 4.39 3.12
C LEU A 20 -23.96 2.92 3.44
N ARG A 21 -24.96 2.05 3.22
CA ARG A 21 -24.78 0.61 3.41
C ARG A 21 -23.86 0.04 2.33
N GLY A 22 -22.88 -0.77 2.75
CA GLY A 22 -21.96 -1.45 1.83
C GLY A 22 -20.88 -0.55 1.24
N SER A 23 -20.59 0.60 1.86
CA SER A 23 -19.50 1.48 1.45
C SER A 23 -18.17 1.07 2.07
N VAL A 24 -17.10 1.21 1.30
CA VAL A 24 -15.71 0.89 1.67
C VAL A 24 -14.82 2.06 1.24
N ILE A 25 -13.84 2.41 2.07
CA ILE A 25 -12.79 3.37 1.73
C ILE A 25 -11.64 2.63 1.07
N ASP A 26 -11.37 2.95 -0.19
CA ASP A 26 -10.23 2.45 -0.95
C ASP A 26 -9.04 3.41 -0.84
N VAL A 27 -7.87 2.90 -0.49
CA VAL A 27 -6.62 3.66 -0.44
C VAL A 27 -5.51 3.00 -1.22
N HIS A 28 -4.68 3.83 -1.84
CA HIS A 28 -3.58 3.39 -2.70
C HIS A 28 -2.25 3.82 -2.07
N TYR A 29 -1.36 2.86 -1.86
CA TYR A 29 -0.05 3.11 -1.25
C TYR A 29 1.08 2.70 -2.19
N TYR A 30 1.88 3.70 -2.56
CA TYR A 30 3.07 3.54 -3.37
C TYR A 30 4.26 4.18 -2.65
N ASN A 31 5.37 3.46 -2.47
CA ASN A 31 6.66 4.08 -2.12
C ASN A 31 7.36 4.57 -3.40
N LEU A 32 6.59 5.29 -4.23
CA LEU A 32 6.95 5.84 -5.52
C LEU A 32 6.27 7.22 -5.68
N PHE A 33 6.59 7.94 -6.75
CA PHE A 33 5.91 9.17 -7.18
C PHE A 33 6.02 10.37 -6.21
N SER A 34 6.98 10.32 -5.29
CA SER A 34 7.37 11.45 -4.45
C SER A 34 8.89 11.46 -4.32
N ASP A 35 9.47 12.66 -4.39
CA ASP A 35 10.93 12.85 -4.38
C ASP A 35 11.61 12.32 -3.11
N ILE A 36 10.85 12.17 -2.01
CA ILE A 36 11.36 11.58 -0.78
C ILE A 36 11.89 10.16 -0.99
N PHE A 37 11.32 9.40 -1.94
CA PHE A 37 11.69 8.01 -2.19
C PHE A 37 12.94 7.87 -3.08
N ASN A 38 13.33 8.92 -3.80
CA ASN A 38 14.46 8.89 -4.74
C ASN A 38 15.80 8.68 -4.04
N SER A 39 15.91 9.08 -2.77
CA SER A 39 17.14 9.00 -1.98
C SER A 39 17.06 8.01 -0.82
N MET A 40 15.96 7.27 -0.68
CA MET A 40 15.82 6.28 0.38
C MET A 40 16.61 5.01 0.08
N THR A 41 17.32 4.54 1.10
CA THR A 41 17.91 3.19 1.12
C THR A 41 16.84 2.11 1.20
N VAL A 42 17.24 0.84 1.03
CA VAL A 42 16.40 -0.34 1.28
C VAL A 42 15.74 -0.27 2.66
N GLN A 43 16.53 -0.05 3.71
CA GLN A 43 16.02 -0.09 5.08
C GLN A 43 15.06 1.08 5.35
N GLN A 44 15.34 2.27 4.83
CA GLN A 44 14.43 3.41 4.97
C GLN A 44 13.08 3.17 4.27
N ASN A 45 13.06 2.51 3.11
CA ASN A 45 11.80 2.14 2.45
C ASN A 45 10.99 1.15 3.29
N ILE A 46 11.64 0.15 3.89
CA ILE A 46 10.99 -0.83 4.77
C ILE A 46 10.46 -0.14 6.03
N ASP A 47 11.27 0.70 6.67
CA ASP A 47 10.89 1.43 7.87
C ASP A 47 9.72 2.38 7.61
N PHE A 48 9.68 3.02 6.44
CA PHE A 48 8.57 3.89 6.03
C PHE A 48 7.24 3.14 5.97
N VAL A 49 7.25 1.85 5.59
CA VAL A 49 6.04 1.01 5.60
C VAL A 49 5.57 0.78 7.05
N TYR A 50 6.47 0.36 7.93
CA TYR A 50 6.12 0.07 9.34
C TYR A 50 5.77 1.30 10.17
N THR A 51 6.24 2.48 9.78
CA THR A 51 6.02 3.74 10.49
C THR A 51 4.92 4.55 9.80
N ASN A 52 5.25 5.20 8.67
CA ASN A 52 4.37 6.13 7.98
C ASN A 52 3.13 5.44 7.39
N ARG A 53 3.29 4.34 6.63
CA ARG A 53 2.13 3.67 6.02
C ARG A 53 1.25 3.01 7.07
N SER A 54 1.84 2.40 8.11
CA SER A 54 1.06 1.88 9.24
C SER A 54 0.27 2.98 9.95
N ALA A 55 0.86 4.16 10.18
CA ALA A 55 0.15 5.27 10.82
C ALA A 55 -1.01 5.79 9.94
N GLN A 56 -0.77 5.92 8.63
CA GLN A 56 -1.80 6.34 7.67
C GLN A 56 -2.96 5.34 7.60
N LEU A 57 -2.68 4.03 7.55
CA LEU A 57 -3.72 3.01 7.52
C LEU A 57 -4.49 2.95 8.83
N ASN A 58 -3.81 3.08 9.98
CA ASN A 58 -4.45 3.15 11.29
C ASN A 58 -5.33 4.39 11.44
N GLN A 59 -4.96 5.52 10.81
CA GLN A 59 -5.78 6.72 10.84
C GLN A 59 -7.14 6.48 10.16
N ILE A 60 -7.21 5.69 9.10
CA ILE A 60 -8.48 5.44 8.40
C ILE A 60 -9.18 4.14 8.81
N THR A 61 -8.50 3.25 9.54
CA THR A 61 -9.08 2.00 10.01
C THR A 61 -9.53 2.17 11.45
N THR A 62 -10.80 2.53 11.65
CA THR A 62 -11.37 2.81 12.98
C THR A 62 -12.49 1.83 13.34
N SER A 63 -12.72 1.61 14.64
CA SER A 63 -13.69 0.62 15.13
C SER A 63 -15.14 0.89 14.73
N ASN A 64 -15.51 2.16 14.54
CA ASN A 64 -16.86 2.61 14.18
C ASN A 64 -16.88 3.34 12.82
N GLY A 65 -15.85 3.12 11.99
CA GLY A 65 -15.74 3.73 10.67
C GLY A 65 -16.22 2.80 9.54
N PRO A 66 -16.22 3.31 8.30
CA PRO A 66 -16.36 2.46 7.12
C PRO A 66 -15.24 1.42 7.06
N LEU A 67 -15.48 0.32 6.35
CA LEU A 67 -14.42 -0.67 6.09
C LEU A 67 -13.31 -0.05 5.22
N THR A 68 -12.07 -0.48 5.42
CA THR A 68 -10.91 -0.02 4.66
C THR A 68 -10.36 -1.11 3.75
N PHE A 69 -10.00 -0.73 2.54
CA PHE A 69 -9.39 -1.58 1.52
C PHE A 69 -8.11 -0.92 1.02
N VAL A 70 -7.01 -1.66 0.97
CA VAL A 70 -5.78 -1.18 0.28
C VAL A 70 -5.85 -1.68 -1.17
N GLY A 71 -6.55 -0.94 -2.04
CA GLY A 71 -6.87 -1.41 -3.38
C GLY A 71 -5.71 -1.37 -4.37
N GLU A 72 -4.66 -0.61 -4.07
CA GLU A 72 -3.45 -0.61 -4.88
C GLU A 72 -2.20 -0.49 -4.02
N TRP A 73 -1.26 -1.40 -4.28
CA TRP A 73 0.13 -1.34 -3.83
C TRP A 73 1.01 -2.22 -4.71
N VAL A 74 2.32 -1.99 -4.69
CA VAL A 74 3.31 -2.75 -5.48
C VAL A 74 4.62 -2.89 -4.69
N ALA A 75 5.34 -3.99 -4.86
CA ALA A 75 6.70 -4.16 -4.33
C ALA A 75 7.75 -3.62 -5.32
N GLU A 76 7.48 -2.46 -5.92
CA GLU A 76 8.42 -1.67 -6.72
C GLU A 76 8.85 -0.42 -5.94
N TRP A 77 10.08 0.02 -6.14
CA TRP A 77 10.68 1.18 -5.49
C TRP A 77 11.76 1.83 -6.35
N GLN A 78 12.32 2.96 -5.90
CA GLN A 78 13.41 3.67 -6.60
C GLN A 78 14.81 3.12 -6.28
N VAL A 79 14.94 2.09 -5.44
CA VAL A 79 16.25 1.59 -5.01
C VAL A 79 16.91 0.79 -6.14
N SER A 80 18.05 1.28 -6.63
CA SER A 80 18.87 0.59 -7.62
C SER A 80 19.75 -0.48 -6.99
N GLY A 81 19.96 -1.59 -7.70
CA GLY A 81 20.88 -2.67 -7.26
C GLY A 81 20.41 -3.48 -6.04
N ALA A 82 19.15 -3.35 -5.61
CA ALA A 82 18.62 -4.11 -4.48
C ALA A 82 18.63 -5.62 -4.76
N SER A 83 18.93 -6.41 -3.73
CA SER A 83 18.90 -7.86 -3.84
C SER A 83 17.46 -8.40 -3.87
N LYS A 84 17.31 -9.66 -4.29
CA LYS A 84 16.04 -10.37 -4.18
C LYS A 84 15.53 -10.43 -2.74
N GLU A 85 16.43 -10.54 -1.76
CA GLU A 85 16.05 -10.59 -0.35
C GLU A 85 15.56 -9.22 0.15
N ASP A 86 16.13 -8.13 -0.34
CA ASP A 86 15.66 -6.77 -0.02
C ASP A 86 14.22 -6.56 -0.49
N LEU A 87 13.92 -6.95 -1.74
CA LEU A 87 12.56 -6.88 -2.29
C LEU A 87 11.57 -7.79 -1.54
N ARG A 88 12.02 -8.98 -1.10
CA ARG A 88 11.20 -9.87 -0.24
C ARG A 88 10.86 -9.21 1.08
N ARG A 89 11.85 -8.63 1.76
CA ARG A 89 11.65 -7.93 3.03
C ARG A 89 10.70 -6.75 2.87
N PHE A 90 10.83 -6.01 1.77
CA PHE A 90 9.92 -4.90 1.44
C PHE A 90 8.48 -5.37 1.16
N ALA A 91 8.30 -6.39 0.31
CA ALA A 91 6.99 -6.95 0.03
C ALA A 91 6.32 -7.55 1.28
N LYS A 92 7.11 -8.21 2.14
CA LYS A 92 6.65 -8.73 3.43
C LYS A 92 6.15 -7.62 4.36
N ALA A 93 6.91 -6.53 4.49
CA ALA A 93 6.49 -5.39 5.31
C ALA A 93 5.15 -4.80 4.82
N GLN A 94 4.97 -4.67 3.51
CA GLN A 94 3.73 -4.23 2.90
C GLN A 94 2.57 -5.17 3.22
N LEU A 95 2.74 -6.49 3.05
CA LEU A 95 1.71 -7.48 3.40
C LEU A 95 1.33 -7.44 4.88
N GLU A 96 2.30 -7.32 5.79
CA GLU A 96 2.06 -7.25 7.24
C GLU A 96 1.31 -5.98 7.67
N VAL A 97 1.53 -4.86 6.98
CA VAL A 97 0.85 -3.60 7.27
C VAL A 97 -0.50 -3.53 6.56
N TYR A 98 -0.55 -3.79 5.26
CA TYR A 98 -1.78 -3.68 4.45
C TYR A 98 -2.78 -4.79 4.75
N GLY A 99 -2.32 -5.94 5.23
CA GLY A 99 -3.18 -7.00 5.77
C GLY A 99 -4.02 -6.59 7.00
N ARG A 100 -3.74 -5.43 7.60
CA ARG A 100 -4.51 -4.88 8.72
C ARG A 100 -5.76 -4.10 8.28
N ALA A 101 -5.92 -3.84 6.99
CA ALA A 101 -7.13 -3.23 6.44
C ALA A 101 -8.33 -4.18 6.61
N THR A 102 -9.51 -3.64 6.94
CA THR A 102 -10.65 -4.47 7.36
C THR A 102 -11.42 -5.13 6.22
N PHE A 103 -11.14 -4.74 4.97
CA PHE A 103 -11.73 -5.31 3.76
C PHE A 103 -10.68 -6.00 2.86
N GLY A 104 -9.43 -6.08 3.32
CA GLY A 104 -8.33 -6.71 2.59
C GLY A 104 -7.52 -5.74 1.73
N TRP A 105 -6.83 -6.29 0.74
CA TRP A 105 -5.91 -5.56 -0.14
C TRP A 105 -5.90 -6.16 -1.55
N ALA A 106 -5.44 -5.38 -2.53
CA ALA A 106 -5.17 -5.85 -3.89
C ALA A 106 -3.82 -5.33 -4.40
N TYR A 107 -3.03 -6.24 -4.97
CA TYR A 107 -1.76 -5.89 -5.60
C TYR A 107 -2.00 -5.29 -6.98
N TRP A 108 -1.33 -4.17 -7.27
CA TRP A 108 -1.35 -3.56 -8.59
C TRP A 108 -0.11 -4.03 -9.39
N THR A 109 -0.23 -4.96 -10.33
CA THR A 109 -1.42 -5.62 -10.89
C THR A 109 -1.22 -7.14 -11.04
N LEU A 110 -2.21 -7.88 -11.54
CA LEU A 110 -2.10 -9.34 -11.73
C LEU A 110 -0.96 -9.70 -12.70
N LYS A 111 -0.92 -9.06 -13.88
CA LYS A 111 0.08 -9.27 -14.93
C LYS A 111 0.56 -7.94 -15.50
N ASN A 112 1.87 -7.82 -15.69
CA ASN A 112 2.49 -6.64 -16.28
C ASN A 112 3.79 -7.05 -17.00
N VAL A 113 4.20 -6.27 -18.00
CA VAL A 113 5.50 -6.44 -18.68
C VAL A 113 6.68 -6.09 -17.77
N ASN A 114 6.46 -5.23 -16.78
CA ASN A 114 7.42 -4.90 -15.74
C ASN A 114 7.24 -5.87 -14.57
N ASN A 115 8.27 -6.67 -14.30
CA ASN A 115 8.20 -7.83 -13.39
C ASN A 115 7.67 -7.51 -11.99
N HIS A 116 8.14 -6.45 -11.34
CA HIS A 116 7.68 -6.10 -9.99
C HIS A 116 6.24 -5.55 -9.97
N TRP A 117 5.72 -5.09 -11.10
CA TRP A 117 4.31 -4.70 -11.25
C TRP A 117 3.38 -5.89 -11.53
N SER A 118 3.91 -7.13 -11.61
CA SER A 118 3.12 -8.34 -11.81
C SER A 118 3.10 -9.21 -10.55
N LEU A 119 1.94 -9.31 -9.89
CA LEU A 119 1.73 -10.22 -8.77
C LEU A 119 2.01 -11.66 -9.17
N GLU A 120 1.56 -12.09 -10.36
CA GLU A 120 1.82 -13.43 -10.88
C GLU A 120 3.33 -13.72 -10.93
N TRP A 121 4.12 -12.79 -11.49
CA TRP A 121 5.56 -12.95 -11.58
C TRP A 121 6.23 -12.94 -10.19
N MET A 122 5.80 -12.03 -9.31
CA MET A 122 6.34 -11.91 -7.95
C MET A 122 6.12 -13.17 -7.11
N ILE A 123 4.95 -13.80 -7.22
CA ILE A 123 4.66 -15.08 -6.54
C ILE A 123 5.46 -16.22 -7.19
N LYS A 124 5.42 -16.38 -8.52
CA LYS A 124 6.11 -17.47 -9.22
C LYS A 124 7.62 -17.45 -9.01
N ASN A 125 8.21 -16.27 -8.89
CA ASN A 125 9.64 -16.11 -8.64
C ASN A 125 9.97 -16.01 -7.14
N GLY A 126 8.98 -16.17 -6.27
CA GLY A 126 9.15 -16.27 -4.82
C GLY A 126 9.57 -14.98 -4.14
N TYR A 127 9.25 -13.81 -4.70
CA TYR A 127 9.40 -12.51 -4.04
C TYR A 127 8.27 -12.26 -3.02
N ILE A 128 7.07 -12.74 -3.33
CA ILE A 128 5.90 -12.72 -2.44
C ILE A 128 5.53 -14.16 -2.09
N LYS A 129 5.18 -14.38 -0.82
CA LYS A 129 4.54 -15.61 -0.32
C LYS A 129 3.23 -15.20 0.35
N LEU A 130 2.13 -15.82 -0.08
CA LEU A 130 0.79 -15.62 0.46
C LEU A 130 0.37 -16.85 1.27
#